data_AF-A0A349JDF7-F1
#
_entry.id   AF-A0A349JDF7-F1
#
_cell.length_a   1.000
_cell.length_b   1.000
_cell.length_c   1.000
_cell.angle_alpha   90.00
_cell.angle_beta   90.00
_cell.angle_gamma   90.00
#
_symmetry.space_group_name_H-M   'P 1'
#
loop_
_entity.id
_entity.type
_entity.pdbx_description
1 polymer ?
#
loop_
_entity_poly.entity_id
_entity_poly.type
_entity_poly.pdbx_seq_one_letter_code
_entity_poly.pdbx_strand_id
1 'polypeptide(L)' 'AVVDALVGKLDLAARTHRVGSIAVGGGVACNRGLRSALVGLAARHGWELLLPEPRHCADNAAMVGALGYFRWQAG' A
#
# COMPACT_ATOMS: atom_id res chain seq x y z
N ALA A 1 -10.49 -8.41 -14.28
CA ALA A 1 -10.09 -7.02 -14.58
C ALA A 1 -8.70 -6.72 -14.01
N VAL A 2 -8.12 -5.53 -14.24
CA VAL A 2 -6.77 -5.15 -13.73
C VAL A 2 -6.68 -5.24 -12.20
N VAL A 3 -7.73 -4.83 -11.48
CA VAL A 3 -7.77 -4.90 -10.00
C VAL A 3 -7.62 -6.34 -9.50
N ASP A 4 -8.36 -7.28 -10.08
CA ASP A 4 -8.29 -8.71 -9.68
C ASP A 4 -6.88 -9.27 -9.89
N ALA A 5 -6.23 -8.89 -11.00
CA ALA A 5 -4.87 -9.32 -11.30
C ALA A 5 -3.86 -8.77 -10.28
N LEU A 6 -4.01 -7.51 -9.85
CA LEU A 6 -3.16 -6.91 -8.81
C LEU A 6 -3.38 -7.56 -7.45
N VAL A 7 -4.65 -7.73 -7.05
CA VAL A 7 -5.04 -8.32 -5.76
C VAL A 7 -4.61 -9.78 -5.66
N GLY A 8 -4.78 -10.57 -6.73
CA GLY A 8 -4.34 -11.96 -6.75
C GLY A 8 -2.82 -12.12 -6.65
N LYS A 9 -2.06 -11.26 -7.32
CA LYS A 9 -0.59 -11.27 -7.22
C LYS A 9 -0.12 -10.84 -5.83
N LEU A 10 -0.78 -9.85 -5.24
CA LEU A 10 -0.49 -9.39 -3.88
C LEU A 10 -0.75 -10.48 -2.85
N ASP A 11 -1.90 -11.18 -2.92
CA ASP A 11 -2.22 -12.30 -2.03
C ASP A 11 -1.16 -13.40 -2.12
N LEU A 12 -0.80 -13.81 -3.34
CA LEU A 12 0.24 -14.80 -3.56
C LEU A 12 1.58 -14.37 -2.96
N ALA A 13 2.01 -13.13 -3.22
CA ALA A 13 3.27 -12.62 -2.70
C ALA A 13 3.27 -12.53 -1.17
N ALA A 14 2.21 -11.99 -0.58
CA ALA A 14 2.10 -11.82 0.86
C ALA A 14 2.16 -13.16 1.61
N ARG A 15 1.47 -14.18 1.09
CA ARG A 15 1.51 -15.54 1.64
C ARG A 15 2.87 -16.21 1.45
N THR A 16 3.49 -16.02 0.28
CA THR A 16 4.81 -16.59 -0.03
C THR A 16 5.89 -16.05 0.90
N HIS A 17 5.85 -14.74 1.17
CA HIS A 17 6.80 -14.05 2.04
C HIS A 17 6.38 -14.02 3.52
N ARG A 18 5.21 -14.59 3.86
CA ARG A 18 4.66 -14.67 5.23
C ARG A 18 4.59 -13.30 5.92
N VAL A 19 4.18 -12.27 5.20
CA VAL A 19 4.03 -10.92 5.75
C VAL A 19 2.72 -10.77 6.51
N GLY A 20 2.72 -9.96 7.56
CA GLY A 20 1.52 -9.59 8.33
C GLY A 20 0.95 -8.22 7.96
N SER A 21 1.70 -7.40 7.22
CA SER A 21 1.33 -6.03 6.90
C SER A 21 1.55 -5.75 5.41
N ILE A 22 0.64 -4.97 4.82
CA ILE A 22 0.67 -4.54 3.42
C ILE A 22 0.61 -3.02 3.41
N ALA A 23 1.59 -2.38 2.75
CA ALA A 23 1.57 -0.96 2.45
C ALA A 23 1.39 -0.73 0.94
N VAL A 24 0.52 0.20 0.56
CA VAL A 24 0.26 0.50 -0.86
C VAL A 24 0.42 1.99 -1.13
N GLY A 25 1.28 2.33 -2.09
CA GLY A 25 1.52 3.70 -2.56
C GLY A 25 1.31 3.85 -4.07
N GLY A 26 1.55 5.06 -4.58
CA GLY A 26 1.38 5.42 -5.99
C GLY A 26 -0.01 5.96 -6.32
N GLY A 27 -0.13 6.71 -7.40
CA GLY A 27 -1.39 7.41 -7.76
C GLY A 27 -2.59 6.48 -7.96
N VAL A 28 -2.37 5.25 -8.42
CA VAL A 28 -3.42 4.23 -8.59
C VAL A 28 -4.00 3.77 -7.25
N ALA A 29 -3.29 3.95 -6.14
CA ALA A 29 -3.82 3.69 -4.80
C ALA A 29 -5.02 4.57 -4.45
N CYS A 30 -5.29 5.67 -5.17
CA CYS A 30 -6.52 6.45 -5.03
C CYS A 30 -7.77 5.76 -5.60
N ASN A 31 -7.61 4.69 -6.39
CA ASN A 31 -8.74 3.99 -7.00
C ASN A 31 -9.62 3.32 -5.92
N ARG A 32 -10.90 3.71 -5.89
CA ARG A 32 -11.86 3.20 -4.88
C ARG A 32 -12.09 1.69 -4.99
N GLY A 33 -12.16 1.15 -6.20
CA GLY A 33 -12.34 -0.29 -6.43
C GLY A 33 -11.15 -1.10 -5.90
N LEU A 34 -9.93 -0.65 -6.19
CA LEU A 34 -8.71 -1.25 -5.65
C LEU A 34 -8.68 -1.18 -4.12
N ARG A 35 -8.97 -0.01 -3.53
CA ARG A 35 -9.03 0.15 -2.06
C ARG A 35 -10.00 -0.82 -1.41
N SER A 36 -11.24 -0.91 -1.91
CA SER A 36 -12.24 -1.84 -1.37
C SER A 36 -11.78 -3.30 -1.47
N ALA A 37 -11.17 -3.69 -2.59
CA ALA A 37 -10.67 -5.04 -2.78
C ALA A 37 -9.50 -5.38 -1.81
N LEU A 38 -8.60 -4.42 -1.57
CA LEU A 38 -7.49 -4.56 -0.63
C LEU A 38 -7.96 -4.64 0.82
N VAL A 39 -8.94 -3.82 1.22
CA VAL A 39 -9.55 -3.89 2.56
C VAL A 39 -10.18 -5.26 2.78
N GLY A 40 -10.94 -5.77 1.80
CA GLY A 40 -11.51 -7.10 1.87
C GLY A 40 -10.45 -8.20 1.94
N LEU A 41 -9.36 -8.09 1.18
CA LEU A 41 -8.24 -9.03 1.23
C LEU A 41 -7.58 -9.03 2.61
N ALA A 42 -7.22 -7.87 3.13
CA ALA A 42 -6.56 -7.72 4.42
C ALA A 42 -7.44 -8.29 5.56
N ALA A 43 -8.74 -7.98 5.56
CA ALA A 43 -9.69 -8.52 6.53
C ALA A 43 -9.79 -10.05 6.50
N ARG A 44 -9.77 -10.68 5.31
CA ARG A 44 -9.81 -12.14 5.18
C ARG A 44 -8.59 -12.84 5.77
N HIS A 45 -7.42 -12.21 5.69
CA HIS A 45 -6.16 -12.81 6.16
C HIS A 45 -5.71 -12.29 7.53
N GLY A 46 -6.42 -11.31 8.11
CA GLY A 46 -5.99 -10.64 9.34
C GLY A 46 -4.72 -9.81 9.15
N TRP A 47 -4.47 -9.32 7.94
CA TRP A 47 -3.32 -8.48 7.66
C TRP A 47 -3.59 -7.01 8.01
N GLU A 48 -2.55 -6.32 8.48
CA GLU A 48 -2.57 -4.88 8.60
C GLU A 48 -2.47 -4.24 7.21
N LEU A 49 -3.33 -3.26 6.94
CA LEU A 49 -3.33 -2.53 5.66
C LEU A 49 -3.05 -1.06 5.89
N LEU A 50 -1.93 -0.60 5.35
CA LEU A 50 -1.46 0.78 5.40
C LEU A 50 -1.78 1.47 4.08
N LEU A 51 -2.83 2.29 4.09
CA LEU A 51 -3.24 3.11 2.95
C LEU A 51 -3.10 4.59 3.30
N PRO A 52 -2.30 5.36 2.55
CA PRO A 52 -2.23 6.80 2.73
C PRO A 52 -3.56 7.47 2.35
N GLU A 53 -3.80 8.66 2.91
CA GLU A 53 -4.85 9.55 2.42
C GLU A 53 -4.64 9.84 0.92
N PRO A 54 -5.70 10.04 0.12
CA PRO A 54 -5.58 10.26 -1.32
C PRO A 54 -4.58 11.36 -1.72
N ARG A 55 -4.51 12.46 -0.96
CA ARG A 55 -3.57 13.56 -1.19
C ARG A 55 -2.09 13.18 -1.05
N HIS A 56 -1.80 12.05 -0.39
CA HIS A 56 -0.44 11.54 -0.16
C HIS A 56 -0.08 10.33 -1.03
N CYS A 57 -0.98 9.87 -1.92
CA CYS A 57 -0.75 8.65 -2.72
C CYS A 57 0.17 8.87 -3.93
N ALA A 58 0.04 10.02 -4.58
CA ALA A 58 0.85 10.38 -5.75
C ALA A 58 2.16 11.06 -5.33
N ASP A 59 3.07 11.23 -6.29
CA ASP A 59 4.33 11.94 -6.07
C ASP A 59 4.07 13.35 -5.53
N ASN A 60 4.62 13.64 -4.34
CA ASN A 60 4.40 14.91 -3.66
C ASN A 60 5.61 15.33 -2.81
N ALA A 61 5.71 16.62 -2.52
CA ALA A 61 6.84 17.16 -1.73
C ALA A 61 6.89 16.61 -0.30
N ALA A 62 5.75 16.21 0.28
CA ALA A 62 5.71 15.67 1.63
C ALA A 62 6.45 14.32 1.71
N MET A 63 6.34 13.46 0.70
CA MET A 63 7.06 12.18 0.67
C MET A 63 8.59 12.39 0.58
N VAL A 64 9.03 13.39 -0.21
CA VAL A 64 10.44 13.73 -0.37
C VAL A 64 10.98 14.34 0.92
N GLY A 65 10.24 15.26 1.53
CA GLY A 65 10.59 15.86 2.82
C GLY A 65 10.67 14.84 3.95
N ALA A 66 9.70 13.93 4.04
CA ALA A 66 9.70 12.86 5.03
C ALA A 66 10.90 11.91 4.85
N LEU A 67 11.19 11.49 3.62
CA LEU A 67 12.37 10.66 3.33
C LEU A 67 13.67 11.39 3.72
N GLY A 68 13.81 12.67 3.38
CA GLY A 68 14.98 13.48 3.73
C GLY A 68 15.16 13.61 5.24
N TYR A 69 14.08 13.89 5.97
CA TYR A 69 14.08 13.99 7.43
C TYR A 69 14.51 12.69 8.10
N PHE A 70 13.91 11.55 7.74
CA PHE A 70 14.26 10.26 8.34
C PHE A 70 15.67 9.82 7.98
N ARG A 71 16.16 10.14 6.79
CA ARG A 71 17.57 9.90 6.42
C ARG A 71 18.50 10.76 7.27
N TRP A 72 18.24 12.06 7.40
CA TRP A 72 19.05 12.95 8.24
C TRP A 72 19.11 12.48 9.70
N GLN A 73 18.00 11.96 10.25
CA GLN A 73 17.98 11.40 11.60
C GLN A 73 18.78 10.10 11.74
N ALA A 74 18.97 9.34 10.66
CA ALA A 74 19.67 8.06 10.68
C ALA A 74 21.21 8.19 10.59
N GLY A 75 21.73 9.40 10.36
CA GLY A 75 23.15 9.70 10.13
C GLY A 75 23.54 9.56 8.67
#